data_AF-A0AAN0JK96-F1
#
_entry.id   AF-A0AAN0JK96-F1
#
_cell.length_a   1.000
_cell.length_b   1.000
_cell.length_c   1.000
_cell.angle_alpha   90.00
_cell.angle_beta   90.00
_cell.angle_gamma   90.00
#
_symmetry.space_group_name_H-M   'P 1'
#
loop_
_entity.id
_entity.type
_entity.pdbx_description
1 polymer ?
#
loop_
_entity_poly.entity_id
_entity_poly.type
_entity_poly.pdbx_seq_one_letter_code
_entity_poly.pdbx_strand_id
1 'polypeptide(L)'
;MRKAELRQLAEECDMNDEDFKEFCELFTSFGSIFDLSLVDDTRDIIIVKPNEFLSNLSKAFDNPPDSKMYTENGIITKTTAREMFGANQGETFMSVLALVGMVAVVPGGKYAEDETHEVCYYMPCARKRKQKRLIDKEAVRLLRNNRRPINFVNFEVAFTNCMLKHSFVQLQPSTDENCTIIKCTDNNSIITMTYRGDETEIKVIPSSKKHTLCVVQAFKEIAEIIDKKKGRGRFSYAFAIMCSKNEKEYHRLPHDVKLCDECKSNAEYSDWIEALTEEPIPEKFKFVTDIEFDDVIFVTKELVACCDQEMLTDLFKKCFNADYKESLPPWLNVLNQLTNWITQDLSNVPNSSATKAELAAKLNKWSSTKDGKIKALVKRLCDYNSSNNY
;
A
#
# COMPACT_ATOMS: atom_id res chain seq x y z
N MET A 1 22.45 -21.96 0.09
CA MET A 1 22.63 -23.35 -0.38
C MET A 1 21.55 -23.63 -1.41
N ARG A 2 21.83 -24.44 -2.43
CA ARG A 2 20.79 -24.90 -3.37
C ARG A 2 19.90 -25.92 -2.67
N LYS A 3 18.60 -25.95 -2.96
CA LYS A 3 17.68 -26.92 -2.33
C LYS A 3 18.08 -28.36 -2.69
N ALA A 4 18.58 -28.58 -3.90
CA ALA A 4 19.13 -29.87 -4.32
C ALA A 4 20.31 -30.34 -3.45
N GLU A 5 21.20 -29.43 -3.02
CA GLU A 5 22.33 -29.77 -2.14
C GLU A 5 21.84 -30.19 -0.74
N LEU A 6 20.83 -29.49 -0.20
CA LEU A 6 20.26 -29.88 1.10
C LEU A 6 19.50 -31.20 1.01
N ARG A 7 18.82 -31.47 -0.12
CA ARG A 7 18.14 -32.75 -0.37
C ARG A 7 19.12 -33.92 -0.37
N GLN A 8 20.28 -33.78 -1.01
CA GLN A 8 21.32 -34.83 -0.98
C GLN A 8 21.78 -35.13 0.45
N LEU A 9 22.00 -34.11 1.28
CA LEU A 9 22.35 -34.29 2.68
C LEU A 9 21.23 -34.96 3.49
N ALA A 10 19.97 -34.71 3.13
CA ALA A 10 18.82 -35.35 3.75
C ALA A 10 18.73 -36.84 3.36
N GLU A 11 19.00 -37.19 2.10
CA GLU A 11 19.08 -38.57 1.62
C GLU A 11 20.18 -39.36 2.36
N GLU A 12 21.33 -38.73 2.64
CA GLU A 12 22.40 -39.32 3.47
C GLU A 12 21.96 -39.61 4.92
N CYS A 13 20.86 -38.99 5.36
CA CYS A 13 20.25 -39.20 6.67
C CYS A 13 19.01 -40.11 6.63
N ASP A 14 18.85 -40.90 5.57
CA ASP A 14 17.70 -41.79 5.32
C ASP A 14 16.34 -41.05 5.26
N MET A 15 16.35 -39.75 4.95
CA MET A 15 15.14 -38.94 4.80
C MET A 15 14.57 -39.10 3.38
N ASN A 16 13.28 -39.46 3.26
CA ASN A 16 12.60 -39.51 1.97
C ASN A 16 12.12 -38.11 1.52
N ASP A 17 11.60 -37.99 0.29
CA ASP A 17 11.14 -36.72 -0.28
C ASP A 17 10.00 -36.04 0.52
N GLU A 18 9.09 -36.82 1.09
CA GLU A 18 7.97 -36.28 1.88
C GLU A 18 8.50 -35.77 3.24
N ASP A 19 9.33 -36.57 3.91
CA ASP A 19 9.98 -36.16 5.16
C ASP A 19 10.83 -34.90 4.97
N PHE A 20 11.52 -34.78 3.82
CA PHE A 20 12.31 -33.59 3.47
C PHE A 20 11.44 -32.35 3.27
N LYS A 21 10.29 -32.51 2.62
CA LYS A 21 9.34 -31.43 2.44
C LYS A 21 8.76 -30.98 3.79
N GLU A 22 8.33 -31.92 4.63
CA GLU A 22 7.85 -31.63 5.99
C GLU A 22 8.93 -30.95 6.83
N PHE A 23 10.19 -31.40 6.75
CA PHE A 23 11.33 -30.75 7.37
C PHE A 23 11.47 -29.30 6.92
N CYS A 24 11.45 -29.03 5.61
CA CYS A 24 11.57 -27.67 5.08
C CYS A 24 10.45 -26.75 5.57
N GLU A 25 9.21 -27.21 5.54
CA GLU A 25 8.04 -26.47 5.99
C GLU A 25 8.10 -26.19 7.51
N LEU A 26 8.38 -27.22 8.32
CA LEU A 26 8.44 -27.12 9.76
C LEU A 26 9.57 -26.19 10.23
N PHE A 27 10.80 -26.40 9.75
CA PHE A 27 11.94 -25.58 10.19
C PHE A 27 11.89 -24.16 9.63
N THR A 28 11.24 -23.94 8.48
CA THR A 28 10.92 -22.57 8.03
C THR A 28 9.89 -21.91 8.93
N SER A 29 8.88 -22.65 9.41
CA SER A 29 7.88 -22.10 10.34
C SER A 29 8.48 -21.64 11.68
N PHE A 30 9.55 -22.30 12.12
CA PHE A 30 10.33 -21.88 13.31
C PHE A 30 11.39 -20.82 13.03
N GLY A 31 11.57 -20.41 11.77
CA GLY A 31 12.64 -19.49 11.36
C GLY A 31 14.04 -20.06 11.55
N SER A 32 14.18 -21.38 11.64
CA SER A 32 15.47 -22.07 11.77
C SER A 32 16.20 -22.17 10.44
N ILE A 33 15.45 -22.26 9.34
CA ILE A 33 15.90 -22.05 7.97
C ILE A 33 14.91 -21.12 7.27
N PHE A 34 15.27 -20.60 6.10
CA PHE A 34 14.29 -20.02 5.16
C PHE A 34 14.33 -20.79 3.84
N ASP A 35 13.33 -21.63 3.60
CA ASP A 35 13.09 -22.22 2.28
C ASP A 35 12.32 -21.23 1.39
N LEU A 36 13.02 -20.65 0.41
CA LEU A 36 12.43 -19.65 -0.48
C LEU A 36 11.44 -20.25 -1.48
N SER A 37 11.47 -21.58 -1.70
CA SER A 37 10.49 -22.26 -2.55
C SER A 37 9.08 -22.22 -1.97
N LEU A 38 8.95 -22.01 -0.66
CA LEU A 38 7.65 -21.82 0.00
C LEU A 38 7.02 -20.45 -0.33
N VAL A 39 7.80 -19.51 -0.86
CA VAL A 39 7.30 -18.21 -1.33
C VAL A 39 7.07 -18.22 -2.85
N ASP A 40 7.95 -18.88 -3.60
CA ASP A 40 7.91 -19.02 -5.06
C ASP A 40 8.51 -20.38 -5.42
N ASP A 41 7.68 -21.31 -5.89
CA ASP A 41 8.02 -22.72 -6.11
C ASP A 41 9.14 -22.93 -7.15
N THR A 42 9.45 -21.91 -7.94
CA THR A 42 10.57 -21.91 -8.90
C THR A 42 11.93 -21.67 -8.24
N ARG A 43 11.97 -21.33 -6.95
CA ARG A 43 13.20 -20.96 -6.24
C ARG A 43 13.93 -22.16 -5.67
N ASP A 44 15.19 -22.30 -6.07
CA ASP A 44 16.11 -23.34 -5.61
C ASP A 44 17.13 -22.79 -4.59
N ILE A 45 16.66 -22.07 -3.58
CA ILE A 45 17.54 -21.47 -2.56
C ILE A 45 16.96 -21.73 -1.17
N ILE A 46 17.80 -22.28 -0.29
CA ILE A 46 17.54 -22.37 1.15
C ILE A 46 18.61 -21.60 1.92
N ILE A 47 18.14 -20.75 2.83
CA ILE A 47 18.97 -20.04 3.81
C ILE A 47 19.03 -20.90 5.07
N VAL A 48 20.07 -21.71 5.18
CA VAL A 48 20.29 -22.65 6.31
C VAL A 48 20.83 -21.99 7.58
N LYS A 49 21.26 -20.72 7.49
CA LYS A 49 21.72 -19.91 8.64
C LYS A 49 21.03 -18.54 8.65
N PRO A 50 19.75 -18.47 9.05
CA PRO A 50 18.99 -17.21 9.10
C PRO A 50 19.69 -16.08 9.85
N ASN A 51 20.30 -16.36 11.00
CA ASN A 51 20.98 -15.33 11.81
C ASN A 51 22.18 -14.71 11.10
N GLU A 52 22.97 -15.52 10.39
CA GLU A 52 24.12 -15.02 9.62
C GLU A 52 23.64 -14.18 8.43
N PHE A 53 22.61 -14.65 7.72
CA PHE A 53 21.98 -13.91 6.63
C PHE A 53 21.43 -12.55 7.09
N LEU A 54 20.64 -12.53 8.16
CA LEU A 54 20.07 -11.30 8.71
C LEU A 54 21.15 -10.35 9.27
N SER A 55 22.21 -10.89 9.90
CA SER A 55 23.34 -10.09 10.36
C SER A 55 24.07 -9.41 9.19
N ASN A 56 24.27 -10.13 8.08
CA ASN A 56 24.88 -9.58 6.87
C ASN A 56 23.99 -8.51 6.24
N LEU A 57 22.67 -8.71 6.20
CA LEU A 57 21.72 -7.67 5.78
C LEU A 57 21.84 -6.42 6.64
N SER A 58 21.79 -6.55 7.98
CA SER A 58 21.91 -5.40 8.88
C SER A 58 23.21 -4.63 8.64
N LYS A 59 24.36 -5.33 8.64
CA LYS A 59 25.67 -4.70 8.43
C LYS A 59 25.74 -3.92 7.12
N ALA A 60 25.22 -4.49 6.04
CA ALA A 60 25.21 -3.86 4.72
C ALA A 60 24.35 -2.60 4.67
N PHE A 61 23.22 -2.56 5.38
CA PHE A 61 22.35 -1.39 5.43
C PHE A 61 22.77 -0.33 6.47
N ASP A 62 23.40 -0.76 7.56
CA ASP A 62 23.96 0.12 8.59
C ASP A 62 25.22 0.85 8.08
N ASN A 63 26.02 0.17 7.26
CA ASN A 63 27.25 0.70 6.66
C ASN A 63 27.24 0.51 5.13
N PRO A 64 26.32 1.18 4.42
CA PRO A 64 26.24 1.03 2.98
C PRO A 64 27.45 1.71 2.29
N PRO A 65 27.81 1.29 1.07
CA PRO A 65 28.79 1.99 0.25
C PRO A 65 28.42 3.47 0.08
N ASP A 66 29.43 4.33 -0.08
CA ASP A 66 29.23 5.74 -0.40
C ASP A 66 28.75 5.90 -1.85
N SER A 67 27.46 5.66 -2.05
CA SER A 67 26.79 5.70 -3.34
C SER A 67 25.58 6.62 -3.27
N LYS A 68 25.68 7.77 -3.95
CA LYS A 68 24.55 8.72 -4.08
C LYS A 68 23.34 8.06 -4.74
N MET A 69 23.55 7.21 -5.73
CA MET A 69 22.45 6.47 -6.37
C MET A 69 21.67 5.63 -5.35
N TYR A 70 22.37 5.00 -4.41
CA TYR A 70 21.73 4.26 -3.34
C TYR A 70 21.06 5.18 -2.31
N THR A 71 21.81 6.11 -1.72
CA THR A 71 21.31 6.90 -0.58
C THR A 71 20.29 7.99 -0.95
N GLU A 72 20.34 8.50 -2.19
CA GLU A 72 19.47 9.56 -2.66
C GLU A 72 18.30 9.02 -3.48
N ASN A 73 18.54 8.07 -4.39
CA ASN A 73 17.52 7.57 -5.33
C ASN A 73 16.98 6.19 -4.96
N GLY A 74 17.60 5.49 -4.00
CA GLY A 74 17.24 4.13 -3.64
C GLY A 74 17.64 3.10 -4.70
N ILE A 75 18.62 3.39 -5.55
CA ILE A 75 19.06 2.51 -6.63
C ILE A 75 20.32 1.74 -6.21
N ILE A 76 20.24 0.41 -6.28
CA ILE A 76 21.35 -0.52 -6.02
C ILE A 76 21.77 -1.09 -7.38
N THR A 77 22.96 -0.72 -7.85
CA THR A 77 23.57 -1.33 -9.05
C THR A 77 24.16 -2.69 -8.72
N LYS A 78 24.55 -3.47 -9.73
CA LYS A 78 25.30 -4.72 -9.50
C LYS A 78 26.59 -4.47 -8.71
N THR A 79 27.31 -3.40 -9.03
CA THR A 79 28.53 -2.99 -8.32
C THR A 79 28.24 -2.70 -6.85
N THR A 80 27.22 -1.87 -6.57
CA THR A 80 26.82 -1.56 -5.19
C THR A 80 26.37 -2.82 -4.44
N ALA A 81 25.63 -3.73 -5.07
CA ALA A 81 25.24 -5.00 -4.43
C ALA A 81 26.46 -5.88 -4.08
N ARG A 82 27.48 -5.92 -4.96
CA ARG A 82 28.73 -6.67 -4.72
C ARG A 82 29.57 -6.03 -3.61
N GLU A 83 29.56 -4.71 -3.49
CA GLU A 83 30.22 -4.01 -2.38
C GLU A 83 29.49 -4.25 -1.05
N MET A 84 28.15 -4.23 -1.06
CA MET A 84 27.33 -4.45 0.13
C MET A 84 27.42 -5.86 0.69
N PHE A 85 27.39 -6.88 -0.18
CA PHE A 85 27.23 -8.28 0.23
C PHE A 85 28.41 -9.19 -0.17
N GLY A 86 29.41 -8.66 -0.87
CA GLY A 86 30.54 -9.41 -1.40
C GLY A 86 30.36 -9.83 -2.87
N ALA A 87 31.48 -9.95 -3.58
CA ALA A 87 31.55 -10.14 -5.03
C ALA A 87 30.72 -11.31 -5.56
N ASN A 88 30.69 -12.43 -4.83
CA ASN A 88 30.01 -13.66 -5.26
C ASN A 88 28.57 -13.78 -4.73
N GLN A 89 28.13 -12.86 -3.85
CA GLN A 89 26.87 -13.00 -3.13
C GLN A 89 25.86 -11.89 -3.43
N GLY A 90 26.30 -10.71 -3.90
CA GLY A 90 25.44 -9.55 -4.18
C GLY A 90 24.17 -9.89 -4.98
N GLU A 91 24.31 -10.60 -6.10
CA GLU A 91 23.16 -10.97 -6.94
C GLU A 91 22.21 -11.95 -6.23
N THR A 92 22.74 -12.87 -5.42
CA THR A 92 21.92 -13.80 -4.63
C THR A 92 21.11 -13.03 -3.58
N PHE A 93 21.75 -12.14 -2.83
CA PHE A 93 21.06 -11.29 -1.86
C PHE A 93 19.96 -10.44 -2.53
N MET A 94 20.26 -9.82 -3.67
CA MET A 94 19.26 -9.04 -4.41
C MET A 94 18.09 -9.90 -4.89
N SER A 95 18.34 -11.13 -5.38
CA SER A 95 17.26 -12.05 -5.75
C SER A 95 16.38 -12.41 -4.54
N VAL A 96 16.95 -12.59 -3.35
CA VAL A 96 16.17 -12.86 -2.13
C VAL A 96 15.34 -11.63 -1.75
N LEU A 97 15.95 -10.44 -1.74
CA LEU A 97 15.26 -9.18 -1.42
C LEU A 97 14.13 -8.87 -2.41
N ALA A 98 14.32 -9.17 -3.69
CA ALA A 98 13.29 -9.01 -4.71
C ALA A 98 12.11 -9.95 -4.46
N LEU A 99 12.40 -11.21 -4.13
CA LEU A 99 11.38 -12.23 -3.84
C LEU A 99 10.50 -11.85 -2.64
N VAL A 100 11.10 -11.32 -1.57
CA VAL A 100 10.34 -10.87 -0.38
C VAL A 100 9.70 -9.49 -0.55
N GLY A 101 9.89 -8.84 -1.71
CA GLY A 101 9.27 -7.55 -2.04
C GLY A 101 9.94 -6.33 -1.41
N MET A 102 11.22 -6.43 -1.01
CA MET A 102 11.99 -5.30 -0.49
C MET A 102 12.65 -4.46 -1.59
N VAL A 103 12.88 -5.05 -2.77
CA VAL A 103 13.39 -4.33 -3.94
C VAL A 103 12.58 -4.66 -5.19
N ALA A 104 12.41 -3.67 -6.07
CA ALA A 104 11.95 -3.90 -7.43
C ALA A 104 13.13 -4.20 -8.34
N VAL A 105 12.98 -5.15 -9.26
CA VAL A 105 13.99 -5.42 -10.29
C VAL A 105 13.75 -4.44 -11.42
N VAL A 106 14.74 -3.62 -11.73
CA VAL A 106 14.67 -2.64 -12.82
C VAL A 106 15.45 -3.19 -14.01
N PRO A 107 14.76 -3.59 -15.10
CA PRO A 107 15.44 -4.08 -16.29
C PRO A 107 16.38 -3.02 -16.89
N GLY A 108 17.44 -3.47 -17.56
CA GLY A 108 18.40 -2.58 -18.21
C GLY A 108 17.73 -1.57 -19.16
N GLY A 109 18.16 -0.31 -19.09
CA GLY A 109 17.58 0.79 -19.88
C GLY A 109 16.20 1.26 -19.41
N LYS A 110 15.67 0.69 -18.30
CA LYS A 110 14.42 1.16 -17.68
C LYS A 110 14.61 2.08 -16.48
N TYR A 111 15.84 2.36 -16.08
CA TYR A 111 16.12 3.48 -15.18
C TYR A 111 16.63 4.66 -16.00
N ALA A 112 16.09 5.86 -15.75
CA ALA A 112 16.34 7.03 -16.60
C ALA A 112 17.80 7.47 -16.67
N GLU A 113 18.55 7.27 -15.58
CA GLU A 113 19.97 7.61 -15.48
C GLU A 113 20.88 6.38 -15.67
N ASP A 114 20.34 5.26 -16.17
CA ASP A 114 21.13 4.07 -16.46
C ASP A 114 21.85 4.20 -17.80
N GLU A 115 23.09 4.70 -17.74
CA GLU A 115 24.00 4.76 -18.89
C GLU A 115 24.50 3.36 -19.30
N THR A 116 24.56 2.44 -18.34
CA THR A 116 25.15 1.10 -18.51
C THR A 116 24.23 0.11 -19.19
N HIS A 117 22.92 0.40 -19.22
CA HIS A 117 21.86 -0.52 -19.65
C HIS A 117 21.87 -1.85 -18.87
N GLU A 118 22.40 -1.83 -17.63
CA GLU A 118 22.45 -3.00 -16.76
C GLU A 118 21.21 -3.09 -15.87
N VAL A 119 20.87 -4.32 -15.48
CA VAL A 119 19.84 -4.52 -14.45
C VAL A 119 20.29 -3.90 -13.13
N CYS A 120 19.44 -3.08 -12.54
CA CYS A 120 19.60 -2.55 -11.19
C CYS A 120 18.38 -2.86 -10.31
N TYR A 121 18.45 -2.50 -9.04
CA TYR A 121 17.41 -2.78 -8.06
C TYR A 121 16.95 -1.48 -7.41
N TYR A 122 15.64 -1.31 -7.25
CA TYR A 122 15.06 -0.14 -6.60
C TYR A 122 14.55 -0.50 -5.20
N MET A 123 15.15 0.12 -4.19
CA MET A 123 14.83 0.00 -2.77
C MET A 123 14.33 1.36 -2.24
N PRO A 124 13.00 1.63 -2.25
CA PRO A 124 12.46 2.94 -1.89
C PRO A 124 12.82 3.38 -0.46
N CYS A 125 12.95 2.45 0.50
CA CYS A 125 13.33 2.76 1.88
C CYS A 125 14.81 3.11 2.08
N ALA A 126 15.67 2.94 1.08
CA ALA A 126 17.08 3.32 1.20
C ALA A 126 17.29 4.84 1.15
N ARG A 127 16.30 5.58 0.65
CA ARG A 127 16.34 7.04 0.52
C ARG A 127 16.32 7.69 1.91
N LYS A 128 17.33 8.52 2.22
CA LYS A 128 17.49 9.17 3.54
C LYS A 128 16.99 10.61 3.60
N ARG A 129 16.29 11.08 2.57
CA ARG A 129 15.85 12.47 2.42
C ARG A 129 14.38 12.66 2.83
N LYS A 130 13.96 13.92 2.97
CA LYS A 130 12.67 14.29 3.55
C LYS A 130 11.49 13.74 2.73
N GLN A 131 10.41 13.38 3.42
CA GLN A 131 9.12 13.14 2.78
C GLN A 131 8.63 14.39 2.05
N LYS A 132 8.05 14.20 0.86
CA LYS A 132 7.23 15.23 0.23
C LYS A 132 6.06 15.51 1.17
N ARG A 133 5.86 16.76 1.60
CA ARG A 133 4.84 17.12 2.62
C ARG A 133 3.57 17.75 2.05
N LEU A 134 3.68 18.44 0.92
CA LEU A 134 2.54 19.14 0.33
C LEU A 134 1.60 18.14 -0.32
N ILE A 135 0.32 18.23 0.06
CA ILE A 135 -0.77 17.42 -0.48
C ILE A 135 -1.08 17.92 -1.89
N ASP A 136 -1.17 17.00 -2.86
CA ASP A 136 -1.60 17.33 -4.22
C ASP A 136 -3.11 17.16 -4.32
N LYS A 137 -3.85 18.28 -4.39
CA LYS A 137 -5.32 18.29 -4.38
C LYS A 137 -5.93 17.70 -5.65
N GLU A 138 -5.18 17.69 -6.75
CA GLU A 138 -5.64 17.18 -8.04
C GLU A 138 -5.37 15.69 -8.20
N ALA A 139 -4.44 15.12 -7.42
CA ALA A 139 -4.11 13.71 -7.49
C ALA A 139 -5.25 12.81 -6.99
N VAL A 140 -5.45 11.68 -7.67
CA VAL A 140 -6.38 10.63 -7.22
C VAL A 140 -5.80 9.95 -5.99
N ARG A 141 -6.62 9.71 -4.98
CA ARG A 141 -6.29 8.90 -3.80
C ARG A 141 -6.65 7.46 -4.01
N LEU A 142 -5.72 6.58 -3.67
CA LEU A 142 -5.99 5.18 -3.41
C LEU A 142 -6.21 5.00 -1.90
N LEU A 143 -7.44 4.65 -1.55
CA LEU A 143 -7.88 4.29 -0.20
C LEU A 143 -7.80 2.77 -0.05
N ARG A 144 -7.34 2.26 1.10
CA ARG A 144 -7.13 0.82 1.34
C ARG A 144 -7.55 0.43 2.74
N ASN A 145 -7.88 -0.86 2.92
CA ASN A 145 -8.15 -1.42 4.22
C ASN A 145 -6.90 -1.93 4.95
N ASN A 146 -6.22 -1.07 5.70
CA ASN A 146 -4.99 -1.47 6.36
C ASN A 146 -5.27 -2.35 7.59
N ARG A 147 -4.89 -3.63 7.54
CA ARG A 147 -4.79 -4.45 8.76
C ARG A 147 -3.39 -4.67 9.27
N ARG A 148 -2.36 -4.78 8.43
CA ARG A 148 -0.93 -4.85 8.82
C ARG A 148 -0.08 -4.44 7.62
N PRO A 149 1.09 -3.82 7.84
CA PRO A 149 1.85 -3.25 6.75
C PRO A 149 2.39 -4.41 5.91
N ILE A 150 1.79 -4.60 4.73
CA ILE A 150 2.65 -4.56 3.56
C ILE A 150 3.38 -3.24 3.73
N ASN A 151 4.63 -3.31 4.18
CA ASN A 151 5.45 -2.12 4.41
C ASN A 151 5.26 -1.22 3.18
N PHE A 152 5.13 0.09 3.35
CA PHE A 152 4.90 0.99 2.22
C PHE A 152 5.93 0.76 1.10
N VAL A 153 7.14 0.35 1.50
CA VAL A 153 8.21 -0.20 0.67
C VAL A 153 7.72 -1.30 -0.27
N ASN A 154 7.07 -2.33 0.25
CA ASN A 154 6.54 -3.44 -0.54
C ASN A 154 5.47 -2.97 -1.53
N PHE A 155 4.71 -1.92 -1.18
CA PHE A 155 3.69 -1.35 -2.07
C PHE A 155 4.33 -0.54 -3.20
N GLU A 156 5.31 0.32 -2.90
CA GLU A 156 6.12 1.04 -3.90
C GLU A 156 6.89 0.08 -4.81
N VAL A 157 7.47 -0.99 -4.24
CA VAL A 157 8.16 -2.05 -4.98
C VAL A 157 7.20 -2.80 -5.89
N ALA A 158 6.03 -3.22 -5.38
CA ALA A 158 5.06 -3.96 -6.17
C ALA A 158 4.48 -3.09 -7.31
N PHE A 159 4.17 -1.83 -7.03
CA PHE A 159 3.76 -0.86 -8.05
C PHE A 159 4.83 -0.68 -9.12
N THR A 160 6.07 -0.44 -8.73
CA THR A 160 7.20 -0.31 -9.65
C THR A 160 7.37 -1.56 -10.53
N ASN A 161 7.34 -2.75 -9.94
CA ASN A 161 7.43 -4.01 -10.68
C ASN A 161 6.28 -4.18 -11.70
N CYS A 162 5.04 -3.85 -11.34
CA CYS A 162 3.90 -3.92 -12.25
C CYS A 162 4.07 -2.94 -13.42
N MET A 163 4.42 -1.69 -13.12
CA MET A 163 4.60 -0.64 -14.12
C MET A 163 5.75 -0.95 -15.10
N LEU A 164 6.87 -1.48 -14.60
CA LEU A 164 8.04 -1.81 -15.42
C LEU A 164 7.82 -2.98 -16.38
N LYS A 165 6.69 -3.68 -16.34
CA LYS A 165 6.32 -4.66 -17.39
C LYS A 165 6.03 -4.00 -18.74
N HIS A 166 5.57 -2.76 -18.72
CA HIS A 166 5.24 -2.03 -19.94
C HIS A 166 6.52 -1.51 -20.63
N SER A 167 6.68 -1.78 -21.92
CA SER A 167 7.89 -1.43 -22.69
C SER A 167 8.19 0.07 -22.74
N PHE A 168 7.15 0.90 -22.70
CA PHE A 168 7.23 2.36 -22.73
C PHE A 168 7.43 2.99 -21.34
N VAL A 169 7.64 2.21 -20.28
CA VAL A 169 7.78 2.73 -18.91
C VAL A 169 9.24 2.72 -18.47
N GLN A 170 9.68 3.83 -17.86
CA GLN A 170 10.96 3.99 -17.21
C GLN A 170 10.81 4.56 -15.78
N LEU A 171 11.55 4.00 -14.83
CA LEU A 171 11.71 4.53 -13.49
C LEU A 171 12.57 5.80 -13.52
N GLN A 172 12.10 6.87 -12.86
CA GLN A 172 12.84 8.12 -12.73
C GLN A 172 13.49 8.22 -11.34
N PRO A 173 14.61 8.97 -11.21
CA PRO A 173 15.17 9.30 -9.91
C PRO A 173 14.14 10.06 -9.07
N SER A 174 14.06 9.72 -7.79
CA SER A 174 13.22 10.42 -6.83
C SER A 174 13.92 10.46 -5.49
N THR A 175 14.18 11.68 -5.02
CA THR A 175 14.87 11.92 -3.75
C THR A 175 13.94 11.95 -2.54
N ASP A 176 12.62 12.05 -2.74
CA ASP A 176 11.66 12.02 -1.65
C ASP A 176 11.41 10.57 -1.21
N GLU A 177 11.53 10.27 0.09
CA GLU A 177 11.46 8.90 0.63
C GLU A 177 10.12 8.19 0.39
N ASN A 178 9.06 8.95 0.12
CA ASN A 178 7.69 8.45 -0.03
C ASN A 178 7.14 8.63 -1.45
N CYS A 179 7.98 8.91 -2.44
CA CYS A 179 7.55 9.25 -3.80
C CYS A 179 8.20 8.35 -4.85
N THR A 180 7.41 7.59 -5.59
CA THR A 180 7.87 6.85 -6.77
C THR A 180 7.47 7.62 -8.04
N ILE A 181 8.39 7.79 -8.98
CA ILE A 181 8.16 8.53 -10.23
C ILE A 181 8.42 7.61 -11.43
N ILE A 182 7.43 7.49 -12.30
CA ILE A 182 7.47 6.69 -13.52
C ILE A 182 7.24 7.60 -14.72
N LYS A 183 8.08 7.50 -15.75
CA LYS A 183 7.88 8.17 -17.04
C LYS A 183 7.40 7.18 -18.08
N CYS A 184 6.33 7.52 -18.79
CA CYS A 184 5.86 6.85 -19.98
C CYS A 184 6.46 7.53 -21.21
N THR A 185 7.35 6.86 -21.92
CA THR A 185 8.19 7.42 -22.99
C THR A 185 7.46 7.64 -24.30
N ASP A 186 6.31 7.02 -24.48
CA ASP A 186 5.48 7.10 -25.69
C ASP A 186 4.72 8.43 -25.82
N ASN A 187 4.38 9.08 -24.72
CA ASN A 187 3.79 10.44 -24.74
C ASN A 187 4.37 11.40 -23.69
N ASN A 188 5.46 11.01 -23.01
CA ASN A 188 6.09 11.74 -21.92
C ASN A 188 5.19 11.98 -20.68
N SER A 189 4.15 11.17 -20.46
CA SER A 189 3.39 11.21 -19.20
C SER A 189 4.29 10.83 -18.03
N ILE A 190 4.10 11.51 -16.91
CA ILE A 190 4.74 11.24 -15.65
C ILE A 190 3.65 10.75 -14.70
N ILE A 191 3.82 9.51 -14.23
CA ILE A 191 3.01 8.92 -13.18
C ILE A 191 3.78 9.11 -11.87
N THR A 192 3.21 9.88 -10.96
CA THR A 192 3.77 10.12 -9.62
C THR A 192 2.91 9.41 -8.60
N MET A 193 3.50 8.51 -7.82
CA MET A 193 2.87 7.85 -6.69
C MET A 193 3.50 8.36 -5.40
N THR A 194 2.70 8.98 -4.52
CA THR A 194 3.18 9.49 -3.22
C THR A 194 2.45 8.80 -2.07
N TYR A 195 3.18 8.08 -1.22
CA TYR A 195 2.63 7.42 -0.05
C TYR A 195 2.46 8.39 1.13
N ARG A 196 1.29 8.39 1.77
CA ARG A 196 0.91 9.28 2.88
C ARG A 196 0.59 8.53 4.18
N GLY A 197 1.02 7.28 4.29
CA GLY A 197 0.64 6.40 5.40
C GLY A 197 -0.67 5.68 5.10
N ASP A 198 -1.78 6.39 5.28
CA ASP A 198 -3.10 5.76 5.22
C ASP A 198 -3.65 5.76 3.78
N GLU A 199 -3.26 6.75 2.97
CA GLU A 199 -3.59 6.85 1.54
C GLU A 199 -2.34 6.91 0.66
N THR A 200 -2.54 6.66 -0.63
CA THR A 200 -1.53 6.87 -1.67
C THR A 200 -2.08 7.85 -2.69
N GLU A 201 -1.39 8.94 -2.94
CA GLU A 201 -1.71 9.89 -4.02
C GLU A 201 -1.13 9.36 -5.33
N ILE A 202 -1.92 9.35 -6.39
CA ILE A 202 -1.47 9.04 -7.75
C ILE A 202 -1.85 10.17 -8.69
N LYS A 203 -0.87 10.66 -9.46
CA LYS A 203 -1.07 11.68 -10.48
C LYS A 203 -0.46 11.23 -11.80
N VAL A 204 -1.14 11.52 -12.91
CA VAL A 204 -0.70 11.23 -14.28
C VAL A 204 -0.70 12.55 -15.05
N ILE A 205 0.46 13.05 -15.46
CA ILE A 205 0.60 14.33 -16.18
C ILE A 205 1.50 14.21 -17.41
N PRO A 206 1.09 14.68 -18.61
CA PRO A 206 -0.28 15.06 -18.94
C PRO A 206 -1.26 13.90 -18.76
N SER A 207 -2.56 14.21 -18.67
CA SER A 207 -3.59 13.19 -18.56
C SER A 207 -3.53 12.23 -19.75
N SER A 208 -3.67 10.94 -19.48
CA SER A 208 -3.70 9.91 -20.50
C SER A 208 -4.47 8.69 -20.03
N LYS A 209 -5.62 8.40 -20.64
CA LYS A 209 -6.41 7.19 -20.40
C LYS A 209 -5.56 5.92 -20.39
N LYS A 210 -4.68 5.76 -21.39
CA LYS A 210 -3.79 4.59 -21.51
C LYS A 210 -2.93 4.41 -20.27
N HIS A 211 -2.32 5.48 -19.77
CA HIS A 211 -1.41 5.42 -18.62
C HIS A 211 -2.15 5.30 -17.31
N THR A 212 -3.32 5.94 -17.20
CA THR A 212 -4.24 5.74 -16.10
C THR A 212 -4.73 4.28 -16.03
N LEU A 213 -5.03 3.65 -17.17
CA LEU A 213 -5.39 2.24 -17.24
C LEU A 213 -4.25 1.33 -16.73
N CYS A 214 -2.99 1.60 -17.11
CA CYS A 214 -1.85 0.87 -16.57
C CYS A 214 -1.75 0.96 -15.04
N VAL A 215 -2.03 2.14 -14.47
CA VAL A 215 -2.07 2.33 -13.01
C VAL A 215 -3.18 1.49 -12.37
N VAL A 216 -4.39 1.52 -12.94
CA VAL A 216 -5.54 0.73 -12.44
C VAL A 216 -5.21 -0.77 -12.48
N GLN A 217 -4.65 -1.25 -13.60
CA GLN A 217 -4.21 -2.63 -13.78
C GLN A 217 -3.11 -3.03 -12.79
N ALA A 218 -2.14 -2.14 -12.55
CA ALA A 218 -1.09 -2.38 -11.56
C ALA A 218 -1.68 -2.60 -10.15
N PHE A 219 -2.63 -1.77 -9.72
CA PHE A 219 -3.27 -1.95 -8.41
C PHE A 219 -4.14 -3.20 -8.32
N LYS A 220 -4.82 -3.58 -9.41
CA LYS A 220 -5.52 -4.86 -9.48
C LYS A 220 -4.54 -6.03 -9.30
N GLU A 221 -3.40 -6.00 -9.98
CA GLU A 221 -2.40 -7.07 -9.88
C GLU A 221 -1.81 -7.14 -8.47
N ILE A 222 -1.50 -5.99 -7.86
CA ILE A 222 -1.04 -5.92 -6.46
C ILE A 222 -2.08 -6.57 -5.54
N ALA A 223 -3.38 -6.25 -5.72
CA ALA A 223 -4.45 -6.85 -4.93
C ALA A 223 -4.48 -8.38 -5.05
N GLU A 224 -4.31 -8.92 -6.26
CA GLU A 224 -4.25 -10.37 -6.52
C GLU A 224 -3.02 -11.03 -5.87
N ILE A 225 -1.86 -10.36 -5.90
CA ILE A 225 -0.64 -10.86 -5.23
C ILE A 225 -0.88 -10.95 -3.72
N ILE A 226 -1.55 -9.97 -3.13
CA ILE A 226 -1.87 -9.93 -1.70
C ILE A 226 -2.85 -11.04 -1.34
N ASP A 227 -3.90 -11.22 -2.14
CA ASP A 227 -4.93 -12.25 -1.95
C ASP A 227 -4.33 -13.68 -1.97
N LYS A 228 -3.39 -13.93 -2.88
CA LYS A 228 -2.72 -15.23 -3.03
C LYS A 228 -1.82 -15.59 -1.84
N LYS A 229 -1.18 -14.61 -1.18
CA LYS A 229 -0.22 -14.83 -0.07
C LYS A 229 -0.87 -15.22 1.27
N LYS A 230 -2.14 -15.67 1.28
CA LYS A 230 -3.01 -16.05 2.42
C LYS A 230 -2.39 -15.97 3.82
N GLY A 231 -2.90 -15.01 4.60
CA GLY A 231 -2.59 -14.85 6.02
C GLY A 231 -3.47 -13.82 6.72
N ARG A 232 -4.79 -14.08 6.78
CA ARG A 232 -5.84 -13.33 7.54
C ARG A 232 -6.18 -11.91 7.04
N GLY A 233 -7.38 -11.78 6.47
CA GLY A 233 -8.06 -10.52 6.16
C GLY A 233 -8.30 -10.33 4.67
N ARG A 234 -9.45 -9.76 4.32
CA ARG A 234 -9.78 -9.35 2.95
C ARG A 234 -8.98 -8.10 2.60
N PHE A 235 -8.26 -8.06 1.48
CA PHE A 235 -7.71 -6.80 0.95
C PHE A 235 -8.80 -6.06 0.18
N SER A 236 -8.93 -4.76 0.39
CA SER A 236 -9.92 -3.92 -0.26
C SER A 236 -9.37 -2.53 -0.53
N TYR A 237 -9.76 -1.96 -1.66
CA TYR A 237 -9.31 -0.64 -2.07
C TYR A 237 -10.37 0.12 -2.88
N ALA A 238 -10.20 1.44 -2.96
CA ALA A 238 -10.96 2.32 -3.84
C ALA A 238 -10.12 3.48 -4.33
N PHE A 239 -10.52 4.06 -5.47
CA PHE A 239 -10.00 5.33 -5.94
C PHE A 239 -10.96 6.46 -5.58
N ALA A 240 -10.43 7.62 -5.20
CA ALA A 240 -11.21 8.78 -4.85
C ALA A 240 -10.49 10.08 -5.24
N ILE A 241 -11.23 11.17 -5.42
CA ILE A 241 -10.68 12.51 -5.64
C ILE A 241 -11.13 13.43 -4.52
N MET A 242 -10.33 14.45 -4.19
CA MET A 242 -10.79 15.51 -3.29
C MET A 242 -11.82 16.39 -4.00
N CYS A 243 -12.88 16.80 -3.29
CA CYS A 243 -13.88 17.69 -3.84
C CYS A 243 -13.33 19.12 -4.00
N SER A 244 -13.51 19.71 -5.19
CA SER A 244 -13.06 21.06 -5.50
C SER A 244 -13.83 22.15 -4.74
N LYS A 245 -15.10 21.88 -4.36
CA LYS A 245 -15.93 22.80 -3.56
C LYS A 245 -15.63 22.74 -2.07
N ASN A 246 -15.23 21.56 -1.60
CA ASN A 246 -14.97 21.33 -0.19
C ASN A 246 -13.80 20.37 -0.06
N GLU A 247 -12.64 20.91 0.26
CA GLU A 247 -11.43 20.12 0.48
C GLU A 247 -11.60 19.10 1.60
N LYS A 248 -12.68 19.16 2.39
CA LYS A 248 -13.03 18.19 3.41
C LYS A 248 -13.76 16.93 2.90
N GLU A 249 -14.08 16.90 1.62
CA GLU A 249 -14.87 15.85 0.99
C GLU A 249 -14.06 15.13 -0.08
N TYR A 250 -14.42 13.87 -0.31
CA TYR A 250 -13.91 13.09 -1.42
C TYR A 250 -15.07 12.57 -2.25
N HIS A 251 -14.78 12.23 -3.51
CA HIS A 251 -15.69 11.52 -4.39
C HIS A 251 -15.05 10.22 -4.85
N ARG A 252 -15.74 9.09 -4.67
CA ARG A 252 -15.26 7.79 -5.14
C ARG A 252 -15.36 7.68 -6.66
N LEU A 253 -14.37 7.03 -7.27
CA LEU A 253 -14.32 6.70 -8.70
C LEU A 253 -14.59 5.18 -8.94
N PRO A 254 -15.12 4.74 -10.12
CA PRO A 254 -15.53 5.57 -11.25
C PRO A 254 -16.67 6.49 -10.87
N HIS A 255 -17.75 6.06 -10.21
CA HIS A 255 -18.78 6.96 -9.67
C HIS A 255 -19.37 6.49 -8.34
N ASP A 256 -19.47 7.43 -7.39
CA ASP A 256 -20.71 7.67 -6.63
C ASP A 256 -21.60 8.61 -7.47
N VAL A 257 -22.93 8.48 -7.41
CA VAL A 257 -23.91 9.16 -8.29
C VAL A 257 -23.92 10.71 -8.14
N LYS A 258 -23.08 11.28 -7.26
CA LYS A 258 -23.07 12.71 -6.90
C LYS A 258 -21.66 13.34 -6.89
N LEU A 259 -20.90 13.23 -7.98
CA LEU A 259 -19.84 14.23 -8.22
C LEU A 259 -20.47 15.64 -8.19
N CYS A 260 -19.84 16.61 -7.53
CA CYS A 260 -20.29 18.00 -7.64
C CYS A 260 -20.03 18.54 -9.06
N ASP A 261 -20.78 19.55 -9.49
CA ASP A 261 -20.72 20.01 -10.89
C ASP A 261 -19.32 20.50 -11.30
N GLU A 262 -18.56 21.07 -10.37
CA GLU A 262 -17.16 21.47 -10.58
C GLU A 262 -16.26 20.25 -10.80
N CYS A 263 -16.40 19.20 -9.98
CA CYS A 263 -15.63 17.98 -10.16
C CYS A 263 -16.04 17.20 -11.42
N LYS A 264 -17.33 17.26 -11.82
CA LYS A 264 -17.80 16.71 -13.11
C LYS A 264 -17.18 17.43 -14.30
N SER A 265 -17.00 18.75 -14.17
CA SER A 265 -16.43 19.58 -15.24
C SER A 265 -14.91 19.43 -15.39
N ASN A 266 -14.21 18.77 -14.46
CA ASN A 266 -12.78 18.59 -14.54
C ASN A 266 -12.41 17.44 -15.51
N ALA A 267 -11.91 17.82 -16.69
CA ALA A 267 -11.46 16.89 -17.73
C ALA A 267 -10.32 15.96 -17.27
N GLU A 268 -9.55 16.32 -16.24
CA GLU A 268 -8.44 15.47 -15.76
C GLU A 268 -8.91 14.15 -15.13
N TYR A 269 -10.18 14.06 -14.71
CA TYR A 269 -10.74 12.85 -14.11
C TYR A 269 -11.48 11.95 -15.10
N SER A 270 -11.75 12.41 -16.33
CA SER A 270 -12.44 11.58 -17.33
C SER A 270 -11.64 10.32 -17.63
N ASP A 271 -10.32 10.44 -17.77
CA ASP A 271 -9.42 9.31 -18.02
C ASP A 271 -9.45 8.27 -16.90
N TRP A 272 -9.60 8.70 -15.65
CA TRP A 272 -9.74 7.80 -14.50
C TRP A 272 -11.09 7.10 -14.48
N ILE A 273 -12.17 7.83 -14.76
CA ILE A 273 -13.52 7.26 -14.85
C ILE A 273 -13.57 6.21 -15.96
N GLU A 274 -13.04 6.53 -17.14
CA GLU A 274 -12.98 5.62 -18.28
C GLU A 274 -12.13 4.39 -17.98
N ALA A 275 -10.92 4.57 -17.43
CA ALA A 275 -10.04 3.46 -17.08
C ALA A 275 -10.67 2.52 -16.03
N LEU A 276 -11.35 3.06 -15.02
CA LEU A 276 -12.04 2.27 -14.00
C LEU A 276 -13.36 1.66 -14.47
N THR A 277 -13.92 2.16 -15.56
CA THR A 277 -15.07 1.53 -16.24
C THR A 277 -14.60 0.36 -17.11
N GLU A 278 -13.47 0.53 -17.80
CA GLU A 278 -12.84 -0.51 -18.62
C GLU A 278 -12.27 -1.65 -17.76
N GLU A 279 -11.62 -1.30 -16.64
CA GLU A 279 -11.01 -2.24 -15.70
C GLU A 279 -11.60 -2.03 -14.29
N PRO A 280 -12.84 -2.48 -14.02
CA PRO A 280 -13.49 -2.29 -12.74
C PRO A 280 -12.79 -3.07 -11.62
N ILE A 281 -12.78 -2.49 -10.41
CA ILE A 281 -12.29 -3.17 -9.20
C ILE A 281 -13.11 -4.46 -8.99
N PRO A 282 -12.49 -5.65 -8.93
CA PRO A 282 -13.20 -6.90 -8.65
C PRO A 282 -13.99 -6.83 -7.34
N GLU A 283 -15.19 -7.43 -7.29
CA GLU A 283 -16.06 -7.42 -6.10
C GLU A 283 -15.32 -7.87 -4.83
N LYS A 284 -14.49 -8.91 -4.93
CA LYS A 284 -13.68 -9.41 -3.80
C LYS A 284 -12.72 -8.36 -3.20
N PHE A 285 -12.34 -7.33 -3.95
CA PHE A 285 -11.48 -6.24 -3.50
C PHE A 285 -12.23 -4.93 -3.22
N LYS A 286 -13.56 -4.91 -3.38
CA LYS A 286 -14.37 -3.80 -2.89
C LYS A 286 -14.57 -3.91 -1.38
N PHE A 287 -14.66 -2.77 -0.71
CA PHE A 287 -15.06 -2.70 0.69
C PHE A 287 -16.43 -3.35 0.89
N VAL A 288 -16.57 -4.21 1.90
CA VAL A 288 -17.85 -4.84 2.27
C VAL A 288 -18.30 -4.31 3.61
N THR A 289 -19.20 -3.36 3.53
CA THR A 289 -19.83 -2.62 4.62
C THR A 289 -21.19 -2.11 4.11
N ASP A 290 -22.18 -1.97 5.00
CA ASP A 290 -23.41 -1.24 4.71
C ASP A 290 -23.23 0.28 4.88
N ILE A 291 -22.06 0.70 5.36
CA ILE A 291 -21.62 2.10 5.43
C ILE A 291 -21.13 2.49 4.04
N GLU A 292 -21.96 3.23 3.33
CA GLU A 292 -21.61 3.81 2.05
C GLU A 292 -20.62 4.95 2.25
N PHE A 293 -19.89 5.30 1.19
CA PHE A 293 -18.91 6.38 1.27
C PHE A 293 -19.58 7.72 1.64
N ASP A 294 -20.80 7.96 1.13
CA ASP A 294 -21.65 9.09 1.51
C ASP A 294 -21.91 9.16 3.02
N ASP A 295 -22.06 8.02 3.71
CA ASP A 295 -22.22 7.98 5.17
C ASP A 295 -20.93 8.42 5.89
N VAL A 296 -19.77 8.00 5.38
CA VAL A 296 -18.46 8.40 5.93
C VAL A 296 -18.25 9.90 5.78
N ILE A 297 -18.57 10.44 4.62
CA ILE A 297 -18.49 11.87 4.33
C ILE A 297 -19.44 12.65 5.24
N PHE A 298 -20.69 12.21 5.37
CA PHE A 298 -21.68 12.84 6.24
C PHE A 298 -21.21 12.87 7.70
N VAL A 299 -20.78 11.73 8.25
CA VAL A 299 -20.27 11.64 9.62
C VAL A 299 -19.03 12.51 9.81
N THR A 300 -18.13 12.53 8.83
CA THR A 300 -16.94 13.38 8.86
C THR A 300 -17.30 14.86 8.98
N LYS A 301 -18.22 15.35 8.15
CA LYS A 301 -18.67 16.75 8.18
C LYS A 301 -19.24 17.13 9.53
N GLU A 302 -20.18 16.34 10.03
CA GLU A 302 -20.90 16.61 11.28
C GLU A 302 -19.95 16.60 12.49
N LEU A 303 -19.01 15.65 12.54
CA LEU A 303 -18.01 15.58 13.61
C LEU A 303 -17.06 16.78 13.55
N VAL A 304 -16.52 17.13 12.38
CA VAL A 304 -15.59 18.26 12.24
C VAL A 304 -16.24 19.60 12.51
N ALA A 305 -17.53 19.75 12.20
CA ALA A 305 -18.26 20.99 12.45
C ALA A 305 -18.55 21.23 13.94
N CYS A 306 -18.70 20.16 14.73
CA CYS A 306 -19.19 20.25 16.09
C CYS A 306 -18.17 19.86 17.17
N CYS A 307 -17.09 19.17 16.80
CA CYS A 307 -16.06 18.71 17.72
C CYS A 307 -14.77 19.51 17.50
N ASP A 308 -14.18 19.99 18.59
CA ASP A 308 -12.80 20.47 18.57
C ASP A 308 -11.81 19.29 18.48
N GLN A 309 -10.53 19.63 18.34
CA GLN A 309 -9.46 18.64 18.23
C GLN A 309 -9.38 17.70 19.46
N GLU A 310 -9.63 18.20 20.67
CA GLU A 310 -9.56 17.40 21.88
C GLU A 310 -10.70 16.36 21.90
N MET A 311 -11.90 16.78 21.52
CA MET A 311 -13.06 15.90 21.39
C MET A 311 -12.88 14.85 20.30
N LEU A 312 -12.35 15.23 19.14
CA LEU A 312 -12.04 14.28 18.06
C LEU A 312 -10.97 13.28 18.50
N THR A 313 -9.93 13.74 19.19
CA THR A 313 -8.88 12.87 19.73
C THR A 313 -9.47 11.86 20.73
N ASP A 314 -10.31 12.32 21.66
CA ASP A 314 -11.01 11.46 22.62
C ASP A 314 -11.94 10.44 21.93
N LEU A 315 -12.69 10.88 20.91
CA LEU A 315 -13.55 10.01 20.11
C LEU A 315 -12.74 8.90 19.44
N PHE A 316 -11.68 9.23 18.71
CA PHE A 316 -10.88 8.24 17.98
C PHE A 316 -10.16 7.28 18.89
N LYS A 317 -9.61 7.79 20.00
CA LYS A 317 -8.97 6.94 20.99
C LYS A 317 -9.95 5.96 21.64
N LYS A 318 -11.15 6.41 22.03
CA LYS A 318 -12.13 5.57 22.75
C LYS A 318 -12.97 4.67 21.86
N CYS A 319 -13.36 5.13 20.67
CA CYS A 319 -14.27 4.40 19.80
C CYS A 319 -13.55 3.51 18.80
N PHE A 320 -12.40 3.96 18.32
CA PHE A 320 -11.72 3.40 17.16
C PHE A 320 -10.28 2.95 17.46
N ASN A 321 -9.82 3.12 18.70
CA ASN A 321 -8.46 2.79 19.15
C ASN A 321 -7.39 3.37 18.21
N ALA A 322 -7.59 4.62 17.81
CA ALA A 322 -6.75 5.30 16.83
C ALA A 322 -6.25 6.65 17.35
N ASP A 323 -5.03 6.99 16.97
CA ASP A 323 -4.40 8.26 17.31
C ASP A 323 -4.73 9.34 16.28
N TYR A 324 -5.10 10.52 16.80
CA TYR A 324 -5.33 11.70 15.98
C TYR A 324 -3.96 12.30 15.57
N LYS A 325 -3.73 12.46 14.27
CA LYS A 325 -2.46 12.98 13.72
C LYS A 325 -2.51 14.50 13.59
N GLU A 326 -1.93 15.24 14.52
CA GLU A 326 -1.99 16.72 14.53
C GLU A 326 -1.44 17.39 13.27
N SER A 327 -0.59 16.70 12.51
CA SER A 327 -0.04 17.19 11.24
C SER A 327 -1.05 17.20 10.08
N LEU A 328 -2.24 16.62 10.27
CA LEU A 328 -3.30 16.57 9.26
C LEU A 328 -4.48 17.46 9.65
N PRO A 329 -5.15 18.08 8.67
CA PRO A 329 -6.41 18.78 8.90
C PRO A 329 -7.43 17.88 9.64
N PRO A 330 -8.30 18.44 10.51
CA PRO A 330 -9.24 17.64 11.32
C PRO A 330 -10.16 16.72 10.54
N TRP A 331 -10.60 17.16 9.37
CA TRP A 331 -11.45 16.38 8.49
C TRP A 331 -10.73 15.19 7.87
N LEU A 332 -9.45 15.34 7.54
CA LEU A 332 -8.65 14.28 6.96
C LEU A 332 -8.33 13.24 8.03
N ASN A 333 -8.10 13.68 9.27
CA ASN A 333 -8.04 12.76 10.40
C ASN A 333 -9.33 11.96 10.54
N VAL A 334 -10.48 12.63 10.62
CA VAL A 334 -11.76 11.94 10.83
C VAL A 334 -12.08 10.97 9.70
N LEU A 335 -11.91 11.40 8.46
CA LEU A 335 -12.14 10.57 7.29
C LEU A 335 -11.19 9.37 7.27
N ASN A 336 -9.90 9.58 7.51
CA ASN A 336 -8.92 8.51 7.53
C ASN A 336 -9.24 7.51 8.64
N GLN A 337 -9.62 7.98 9.83
CA GLN A 337 -9.93 7.08 10.93
C GLN A 337 -11.22 6.30 10.74
N LEU A 338 -12.27 6.94 10.19
CA LEU A 338 -13.51 6.24 9.85
C LEU A 338 -13.29 5.28 8.69
N THR A 339 -12.59 5.68 7.64
CA THR A 339 -12.23 4.79 6.53
C THR A 339 -11.40 3.64 7.07
N ASN A 340 -10.34 3.89 7.84
CA ASN A 340 -9.55 2.84 8.47
C ASN A 340 -10.43 1.91 9.31
N TRP A 341 -11.36 2.43 10.12
CA TRP A 341 -12.26 1.61 10.92
C TRP A 341 -13.25 0.79 10.09
N ILE A 342 -13.87 1.40 9.08
CA ILE A 342 -14.86 0.75 8.20
C ILE A 342 -14.21 -0.39 7.43
N THR A 343 -12.95 -0.19 7.13
CA THR A 343 -12.17 -1.06 6.29
C THR A 343 -11.39 -2.08 7.15
N GLN A 344 -11.15 -1.79 8.44
CA GLN A 344 -10.72 -2.75 9.45
C GLN A 344 -11.78 -3.86 9.53
N ASP A 345 -11.45 -5.00 8.95
CA ASP A 345 -12.09 -6.27 9.30
C ASP A 345 -11.96 -6.39 10.86
N LEU A 346 -12.97 -6.92 11.55
CA LEU A 346 -13.03 -7.06 13.03
C LEU A 346 -12.67 -8.53 13.44
N SER A 347 -11.38 -8.88 13.52
CA SER A 347 -10.87 -10.27 13.31
C SER A 347 -11.19 -11.27 14.40
N ASN A 348 -11.86 -10.84 15.46
CA ASN A 348 -12.27 -11.75 16.52
C ASN A 348 -13.64 -12.39 16.22
N VAL A 349 -14.28 -12.03 15.11
CA VAL A 349 -15.53 -12.66 14.66
C VAL A 349 -15.45 -12.90 13.14
N PRO A 350 -15.51 -14.16 12.67
CA PRO A 350 -15.69 -14.43 11.25
C PRO A 350 -16.99 -13.74 10.77
N ASN A 351 -16.92 -12.93 9.71
CA ASN A 351 -18.02 -12.16 9.11
C ASN A 351 -18.41 -10.81 9.76
N SER A 352 -17.63 -10.24 10.67
CA SER A 352 -17.91 -8.87 11.15
C SER A 352 -17.31 -7.81 10.22
N SER A 353 -18.16 -7.21 9.40
CA SER A 353 -17.92 -5.92 8.74
C SER A 353 -18.28 -4.78 9.70
N ALA A 354 -17.55 -3.67 9.65
CA ALA A 354 -18.02 -2.43 10.26
C ALA A 354 -19.40 -2.08 9.69
N THR A 355 -20.40 -1.98 10.56
CA THR A 355 -21.77 -1.66 10.15
C THR A 355 -22.21 -0.28 10.60
N LYS A 356 -23.20 0.28 9.90
CA LYS A 356 -23.95 1.47 10.34
C LYS A 356 -24.40 1.34 11.80
N ALA A 357 -24.86 0.15 12.19
CA ALA A 357 -25.29 -0.15 13.55
C ALA A 357 -24.14 -0.10 14.57
N GLU A 358 -22.98 -0.65 14.23
CA GLU A 358 -21.80 -0.60 15.08
C GLU A 358 -21.24 0.83 15.22
N LEU A 359 -21.25 1.61 14.12
CA LEU A 359 -20.86 3.01 14.15
C LEU A 359 -21.77 3.79 15.11
N ALA A 360 -23.08 3.60 14.95
CA ALA A 360 -24.08 4.22 15.81
C ALA A 360 -23.87 3.82 17.29
N ALA A 361 -23.62 2.55 17.58
CA ALA A 361 -23.36 2.07 18.94
C ALA A 361 -22.10 2.70 19.55
N LYS A 362 -21.00 2.79 18.80
CA LYS A 362 -19.75 3.42 19.25
C LYS A 362 -19.95 4.91 19.53
N LEU A 363 -20.58 5.64 18.61
CA LEU A 363 -20.86 7.06 18.76
C LEU A 363 -21.79 7.33 19.96
N ASN A 364 -22.86 6.53 20.13
CA ASN A 364 -23.78 6.66 21.25
C ASN A 364 -23.10 6.40 22.60
N LYS A 365 -22.22 5.39 22.66
CA LYS A 365 -21.45 5.10 23.86
C LYS A 365 -20.54 6.29 24.22
N TRP A 366 -19.85 6.86 23.26
CA TRP A 366 -18.97 8.01 23.48
C TRP A 366 -19.72 9.29 23.86
N SER A 367 -20.85 9.59 23.19
CA SER A 367 -21.62 10.80 23.47
C SER A 367 -22.37 10.75 24.81
N SER A 368 -22.59 9.55 25.38
CA SER A 368 -23.29 9.38 26.67
C SER A 368 -22.70 10.22 27.82
N THR A 369 -21.39 10.48 27.78
CA THR A 369 -20.66 11.28 28.78
C THR A 369 -20.41 12.73 28.34
N LYS A 370 -20.97 13.18 27.21
CA LYS A 370 -20.75 14.51 26.64
C LYS A 370 -21.96 15.42 26.85
N ASP A 371 -21.79 16.69 26.49
CA ASP A 371 -22.85 17.69 26.58
C ASP A 371 -24.08 17.34 25.72
N GLY A 372 -25.19 18.06 25.95
CA GLY A 372 -26.44 17.83 25.24
C GLY A 372 -26.38 18.10 23.73
N LYS A 373 -25.48 18.97 23.26
CA LYS A 373 -25.32 19.28 21.83
C LYS A 373 -24.64 18.10 21.11
N ILE A 374 -23.60 17.53 21.70
CA ILE A 374 -22.92 16.34 21.17
C ILE A 374 -23.84 15.11 21.18
N LYS A 375 -24.67 14.96 22.23
CA LYS A 375 -25.70 13.90 22.26
C LYS A 375 -26.72 14.04 21.15
N ALA A 376 -27.22 15.26 20.92
CA ALA A 376 -28.17 15.54 19.85
C ALA A 376 -27.55 15.29 18.46
N LEU A 377 -26.30 15.71 18.26
CA LEU A 377 -25.53 15.44 17.04
C LEU A 377 -25.43 13.95 16.75
N VAL A 378 -24.94 13.17 17.71
CA VAL A 378 -24.76 11.73 17.55
C VAL A 378 -26.09 11.03 17.29
N LYS A 379 -27.18 11.47 17.92
CA LYS A 379 -28.52 10.94 17.62
C LYS A 379 -28.88 11.15 16.15
N ARG A 380 -28.67 12.36 15.59
CA ARG A 380 -28.89 12.63 14.16
C ARG A 380 -28.02 11.77 13.25
N LEU A 381 -26.76 11.55 13.63
CA LEU A 381 -25.85 10.65 12.91
C LEU A 381 -26.37 9.20 12.86
N CYS A 382 -26.91 8.71 13.98
CA CYS A 382 -27.50 7.38 14.07
C CYS A 382 -28.81 7.25 13.29
N ASP A 383 -29.64 8.29 13.33
CA ASP A 383 -30.92 8.33 12.62
C ASP A 383 -30.71 8.38 11.09
N TYR A 384 -29.73 9.15 10.61
CA TYR A 384 -29.31 9.19 9.20
C TYR A 384 -28.89 7.80 8.71
N ASN A 385 -28.04 7.12 9.48
CA ASN A 385 -27.58 5.78 9.14
C ASN A 385 -28.71 4.74 9.14
N SER A 386 -29.84 4.99 9.82
CA SER A 386 -31.00 4.08 9.86
C SER A 386 -31.97 4.30 8.70
N SER A 387 -31.90 5.44 8.01
CA SER A 387 -32.92 5.90 7.04
C SER A 387 -32.70 5.39 5.61
N ASN A 388 -31.48 4.94 5.28
CA ASN A 388 -31.07 4.55 3.91
C ASN A 388 -31.23 3.04 3.61
N ASN A 389 -31.96 2.28 4.43
CA ASN A 389 -32.18 0.83 4.27
C ASN A 389 -33.49 0.45 3.54
N TYR A 390 -33.97 1.30 2.61
CA TYR A 390 -35.18 1.03 1.81
C TYR A 390 -34.92 1.07 0.31
#